data_AF-A0A0C3NKL0-F1
#
_entry.id   AF-A0A0C3NKL0-F1
#
_cell.length_a   1.000
_cell.length_b   1.000
_cell.length_c   1.000
_cell.angle_alpha   90.00
_cell.angle_beta   90.00
_cell.angle_gamma   90.00
#
_symmetry.space_group_name_H-M   'P 1'
#
loop_
_entity.id
_entity.type
_entity.pdbx_description
1 polymer ?
#
loop_
_entity_poly.entity_id
_entity_poly.type
_entity_poly.pdbx_seq_one_letter_code
_entity_poly.pdbx_strand_id
1 'polypeptide(L)'
;DGMEDTLPLLRAVIRECHRFLLAHPDPSAVYTSPGSGHASRSPDTLTPTEERLRRDWPPESLDTRLRSSRLHTSAQKSLDPPTTFHAIFGTALYLMGSIISQEPALALPDEPSTASTYWLGALDVFETGESLSSMLASGASIQDDWRMYVSWGRTLVSLAEEKIAHSLRTSPSSSSSPPAMPKSPFHAIAAARPPVTRRMSLYSASAHDVMILAMDQLSRGIFHMPHPQYSATHNPSALHLNHLSAPPSMDAPGFRRHRSFSPPASSMGSSTLEFSRPRELFTVATEVLSVAERLASAAHREHWAMQADSVFNQMKMEADMVEWRMAVNAARGRCWLVIGEARAEDMEDALERGDVSVLESIEADEARDALAMAVTFLERAKGSATSRPHPDREDLPTLVRPSPSLGRQLSLIVRLVQLAEALLTLANLTVDENAREELYARAQTEGGDTLALELDPPSTAFPAAISSIGTTAAKLAACTTPVEASPSLLFATGLLSGAEPLGVKREPR
;
A
#
# COMPACT_ATOMS: atom_id res chain seq x y z
N ASP A 1 -0.41 20.37 5.47
CA ASP A 1 -1.09 20.67 6.76
C ASP A 1 -0.63 19.79 7.93
N GLY A 2 -0.46 18.46 7.80
CA GLY A 2 -0.02 17.60 8.92
C GLY A 2 1.47 17.25 8.98
N MET A 3 2.30 17.72 8.04
CA MET A 3 3.71 17.29 7.96
C MET A 3 4.57 17.85 9.09
N GLU A 4 4.30 19.08 9.53
CA GLU A 4 5.04 19.75 10.62
C GLU A 4 4.94 18.98 11.95
N ASP A 5 3.78 18.38 12.23
CA ASP A 5 3.57 17.57 13.43
C ASP A 5 4.07 16.13 13.25
N THR A 6 3.95 15.57 12.04
CA THR A 6 4.29 14.17 11.77
C THR A 6 5.80 13.93 11.77
N LEU A 7 6.58 14.86 11.21
CA LEU A 7 8.03 14.69 11.08
C LEU A 7 8.77 14.58 12.42
N PRO A 8 8.53 15.46 13.42
CA PRO A 8 9.14 15.33 14.75
C PRO A 8 8.83 13.99 15.41
N LEU A 9 7.61 13.46 15.23
CA LEU A 9 7.19 12.18 15.77
C LEU A 9 7.94 11.02 15.10
N LEU A 10 8.03 11.01 13.76
CA LEU A 10 8.80 9.99 13.03
C LEU A 10 10.28 10.01 13.42
N ARG A 11 10.89 11.20 13.53
CA ARG A 11 12.27 11.35 14.02
C ARG A 11 12.43 10.84 15.45
N ALA A 12 11.46 11.06 16.33
CA ALA A 12 11.49 10.54 17.69
C ALA A 12 11.43 9.00 17.70
N VAL A 13 10.53 8.40 16.91
CA VAL A 13 10.43 6.93 16.78
C VAL A 13 11.74 6.34 16.25
N ILE A 14 12.29 6.89 15.16
CA ILE A 14 13.57 6.42 14.57
C ILE A 14 14.70 6.51 15.60
N ARG A 15 14.81 7.63 16.34
CA ARG A 15 15.82 7.81 17.37
C ARG A 15 15.68 6.81 18.51
N GLU A 16 14.44 6.52 18.93
CA GLU A 16 14.18 5.56 20.00
C GLU A 16 14.45 4.12 19.56
N CYS A 17 14.03 3.73 18.34
CA CYS A 17 14.39 2.44 17.76
C CYS A 17 15.91 2.28 17.62
N HIS A 18 16.63 3.33 17.21
CA HIS A 18 18.09 3.33 17.18
C HIS A 18 18.70 3.14 18.57
N ARG A 19 18.23 3.87 19.58
CA ARG A 19 18.66 3.70 20.98
C ARG A 19 18.42 2.27 21.46
N PHE A 20 17.29 1.68 21.08
CA PHE A 20 16.93 0.32 21.44
C PHE A 20 17.86 -0.71 20.80
N LEU A 21 18.21 -0.57 19.51
CA LEU A 21 19.20 -1.42 18.84
C LEU A 21 20.59 -1.35 19.48
N LEU A 22 21.00 -0.19 19.99
CA LEU A 22 22.28 -0.05 20.69
C LEU A 22 22.27 -0.75 22.05
N ALA A 23 21.12 -0.81 22.72
CA ALA A 23 20.96 -1.45 24.03
C ALA A 23 20.72 -2.96 23.93
N HIS A 24 20.09 -3.43 22.85
CA HIS A 24 19.67 -4.80 22.65
C HIS A 24 20.19 -5.32 21.30
N PRO A 25 21.19 -6.22 21.29
CA PRO A 25 21.68 -6.84 20.06
C PRO A 25 20.57 -7.60 19.30
N ASP A 26 19.61 -8.15 20.05
CA ASP A 26 18.36 -8.72 19.52
C ASP A 26 17.15 -8.02 20.18
N PRO A 27 16.51 -7.08 19.48
CA PRO A 27 15.35 -6.36 20.02
C PRO A 27 14.09 -7.24 20.15
N SER A 28 14.02 -8.36 19.42
CA SER A 28 12.88 -9.27 19.46
C SER A 28 12.80 -10.07 20.76
N ALA A 29 13.93 -10.23 21.47
CA ALA A 29 13.99 -10.91 22.77
C ALA A 29 13.09 -10.25 23.85
N VAL A 30 12.75 -8.97 23.70
CA VAL A 30 11.85 -8.25 24.62
C VAL A 30 10.38 -8.66 24.43
N TYR A 31 10.01 -9.13 23.23
CA TYR A 31 8.66 -9.56 22.89
C TYR A 31 8.46 -11.07 23.04
N THR A 32 9.55 -11.85 23.03
CA THR A 32 9.46 -13.25 23.42
C THR A 32 9.16 -13.30 24.91
N SER A 33 8.01 -13.87 25.29
CA SER A 33 7.74 -14.21 26.68
C SER A 33 8.97 -14.92 27.21
N PRO A 34 9.60 -14.48 28.33
CA PRO A 34 10.70 -15.22 28.93
C PRO A 34 10.14 -16.62 29.07
N GLY A 35 10.72 -17.56 28.32
CA GLY A 35 10.14 -18.89 28.20
C GLY A 35 9.77 -19.32 29.61
N SER A 36 8.64 -20.01 29.78
CA SER A 36 8.33 -20.73 31.01
C SER A 36 9.47 -21.74 31.19
N GLY A 37 10.58 -21.20 31.66
CA GLY A 37 11.90 -21.65 31.27
C GLY A 37 11.99 -22.92 32.01
N HIS A 38 11.96 -24.02 31.23
CA HIS A 38 11.88 -25.39 31.69
C HIS A 38 11.92 -25.38 33.20
N ALA A 39 10.76 -25.22 33.85
CA ALA A 39 10.66 -25.38 35.29
C ALA A 39 11.39 -26.69 35.46
N SER A 40 12.60 -26.58 36.02
CA SER A 40 13.70 -27.50 35.74
C SER A 40 13.06 -28.87 35.70
N ARG A 41 13.17 -29.59 34.57
CA ARG A 41 13.06 -31.04 34.67
C ARG A 41 14.16 -31.38 35.67
N SER A 42 13.79 -31.34 36.96
CA SER A 42 14.40 -32.12 37.99
C SER A 42 14.53 -33.46 37.31
N PRO A 43 15.75 -33.97 37.12
CA PRO A 43 15.94 -35.19 36.37
C PRO A 43 14.91 -36.20 36.89
N ASP A 44 14.08 -36.74 35.99
CA ASP A 44 13.00 -37.70 36.29
C ASP A 44 13.52 -39.00 36.93
N THR A 45 14.77 -39.02 37.37
CA THR A 45 15.44 -40.14 38.03
C THR A 45 15.13 -40.24 39.52
N LEU A 46 14.39 -39.31 40.15
CA LEU A 46 14.08 -39.41 41.59
C LEU A 46 12.64 -39.07 42.01
N THR A 47 11.77 -38.59 41.12
CA THR A 47 10.33 -38.48 41.44
C THR A 47 9.65 -39.84 41.19
N PRO A 48 8.99 -40.45 42.20
CA PRO A 48 8.35 -41.74 42.06
C PRO A 48 7.37 -41.77 40.87
N THR A 49 7.32 -42.89 40.13
CA THR A 49 6.34 -43.11 39.06
C THR A 49 4.94 -42.72 39.52
N GLU A 50 4.13 -42.16 38.62
CA GLU A 50 2.80 -41.63 38.94
C GLU A 50 1.87 -42.68 39.59
N GLU A 51 2.12 -43.97 39.32
CA GLU A 51 1.52 -45.11 40.05
C GLU A 51 1.76 -45.07 41.57
N ARG A 52 2.97 -44.71 42.02
CA ARG A 52 3.37 -44.68 43.44
C ARG A 52 2.74 -43.48 44.16
N LEU A 53 2.65 -42.33 43.48
CA LEU A 53 1.95 -41.14 43.98
C LEU A 53 0.45 -41.37 44.18
N ARG A 54 -0.21 -42.13 43.30
CA ARG A 54 -1.64 -42.50 43.49
C ARG A 54 -1.86 -43.52 44.60
N ARG A 55 -0.85 -44.32 44.92
CA ARG A 55 -0.95 -45.40 45.92
C ARG A 55 -0.68 -44.89 47.34
N ASP A 56 0.25 -43.95 47.48
CA ASP A 56 0.72 -43.49 48.81
C ASP A 56 0.00 -42.21 49.29
N TRP A 57 -0.67 -41.47 48.40
CA TRP A 57 -1.59 -40.37 48.75
C TRP A 57 -3.01 -40.67 48.26
N PRO A 58 -3.86 -41.34 49.06
CA PRO A 58 -5.25 -41.55 48.70
C PRO A 58 -5.96 -40.19 48.52
N PRO A 59 -6.86 -40.06 47.53
CA PRO A 59 -7.55 -38.82 47.25
C PRO A 59 -8.52 -38.50 48.37
N GLU A 60 -8.08 -37.74 49.36
CA GLU A 60 -9.02 -37.13 50.31
C GLU A 60 -9.82 -36.03 49.59
N SER A 61 -11.12 -36.31 49.48
CA SER A 61 -12.22 -35.42 49.10
C SER A 61 -12.19 -34.78 47.71
N LEU A 62 -12.99 -35.38 46.82
CA LEU A 62 -13.38 -34.87 45.50
C LEU A 62 -14.14 -33.52 45.52
N ASP A 63 -14.53 -33.01 46.70
CA ASP A 63 -15.35 -31.79 46.78
C ASP A 63 -14.56 -30.47 46.72
N THR A 64 -13.24 -30.50 46.88
CA THR A 64 -12.42 -29.26 46.88
C THR A 64 -11.87 -28.90 45.48
N ARG A 65 -11.93 -29.81 44.50
CA ARG A 65 -11.37 -29.58 43.15
C ARG A 65 -12.25 -28.75 42.22
N LEU A 66 -13.52 -28.53 42.55
CA LEU A 66 -14.41 -27.68 41.74
C LEU A 66 -14.27 -26.18 42.03
N ARG A 67 -13.48 -25.77 43.04
CA ARG A 67 -13.25 -24.34 43.36
C ARG A 67 -11.85 -23.81 43.04
N SER A 68 -10.82 -24.65 42.96
CA SER A 68 -9.45 -24.18 42.64
C SER A 68 -9.10 -24.13 41.14
N SER A 69 -10.00 -24.55 40.24
CA SER A 69 -9.73 -24.63 38.79
C SER A 69 -10.13 -23.39 37.98
N ARG A 70 -10.38 -22.23 38.61
CA ARG A 70 -10.75 -20.99 37.90
C ARG A 70 -9.93 -19.75 38.28
N LEU A 71 -8.78 -19.96 38.93
CA LEU A 71 -7.70 -19.00 38.81
C LEU A 71 -6.81 -19.45 37.65
N HIS A 72 -7.41 -19.49 36.45
CA HIS A 72 -6.61 -19.23 35.26
C HIS A 72 -6.11 -17.81 35.45
N THR A 73 -4.93 -17.66 36.06
CA THR A 73 -4.06 -16.55 35.73
C THR A 73 -4.02 -16.55 34.22
N SER A 74 -4.81 -15.66 33.62
CA SER A 74 -4.69 -15.35 32.20
C SER A 74 -3.29 -14.78 32.10
N ALA A 75 -2.29 -15.64 31.96
CA ALA A 75 -0.97 -15.27 31.51
C ALA A 75 -1.27 -14.50 30.24
N GLN A 76 -1.20 -13.17 30.36
CA GLN A 76 -1.41 -12.26 29.25
C GLN A 76 -0.33 -12.64 28.26
N LYS A 77 -0.69 -13.51 27.31
CA LYS A 77 0.14 -13.80 26.16
C LYS A 77 0.48 -12.43 25.59
N SER A 78 1.77 -12.12 25.51
CA SER A 78 2.24 -10.93 24.81
C SER A 78 1.51 -10.91 23.47
N LEU A 79 0.65 -9.90 23.30
CA LEU A 79 -0.24 -9.79 22.14
C LEU A 79 0.55 -9.55 20.85
N ASP A 80 1.78 -9.05 21.00
CA ASP A 80 2.58 -8.57 19.90
C ASP A 80 3.55 -9.65 19.40
N PRO A 81 3.66 -9.86 18.08
CA PRO A 81 4.61 -10.79 17.48
C PRO A 81 6.05 -10.30 17.68
N PRO A 82 7.06 -11.20 17.65
CA PRO A 82 8.47 -10.84 17.80
C PRO A 82 8.98 -9.87 16.72
N THR A 83 8.29 -9.79 15.58
CA THR A 83 8.59 -8.88 14.48
C THR A 83 8.09 -7.45 14.69
N THR A 84 7.31 -7.18 15.75
CA THR A 84 6.68 -5.86 15.99
C THR A 84 7.68 -4.72 16.01
N PHE A 85 8.86 -4.92 16.63
CA PHE A 85 9.92 -3.93 16.61
C PHE A 85 10.34 -3.55 15.18
N HIS A 86 10.59 -4.56 14.34
CA HIS A 86 11.03 -4.38 12.96
C HIS A 86 9.93 -3.76 12.10
N ALA A 87 8.66 -4.14 12.35
CA ALA A 87 7.51 -3.52 11.72
C ALA A 87 7.46 -2.01 12.02
N ILE A 88 7.56 -1.61 13.30
CA ILE A 88 7.53 -0.19 13.70
C ILE A 88 8.72 0.56 13.11
N PHE A 89 9.93 0.03 13.26
CA PHE A 89 11.13 0.74 12.85
C PHE A 89 11.23 0.87 11.32
N GLY A 90 10.98 -0.22 10.59
CA GLY A 90 10.98 -0.22 9.13
C GLY A 90 9.88 0.68 8.57
N THR A 91 8.68 0.67 9.16
CA THR A 91 7.58 1.56 8.74
C THR A 91 7.92 3.04 8.99
N ALA A 92 8.55 3.36 10.11
CA ALA A 92 8.97 4.74 10.39
C ALA A 92 10.01 5.24 9.37
N LEU A 93 10.97 4.40 8.98
CA LEU A 93 11.93 4.69 7.91
C LEU A 93 11.24 4.84 6.56
N TYR A 94 10.32 3.94 6.21
CA TYR A 94 9.52 4.03 4.99
C TYR A 94 8.79 5.37 4.90
N LEU A 95 8.04 5.74 5.94
CA LEU A 95 7.28 7.00 5.99
C LEU A 95 8.20 8.22 5.91
N MET A 96 9.35 8.18 6.57
CA MET A 96 10.36 9.25 6.43
C MET A 96 10.82 9.38 4.97
N GLY A 97 11.15 8.26 4.32
CA GLY A 97 11.49 8.25 2.90
C GLY A 97 10.38 8.82 2.01
N SER A 98 9.12 8.48 2.28
CA SER A 98 7.96 9.00 1.54
C SER A 98 7.74 10.51 1.72
N ILE A 99 8.12 11.09 2.87
CA ILE A 99 8.06 12.55 3.07
C ILE A 99 9.24 13.22 2.35
N ILE A 100 10.45 12.69 2.50
CA ILE A 100 11.65 13.22 1.85
C ILE A 100 11.59 13.12 0.32
N SER A 101 10.88 12.12 -0.24
CA SER A 101 10.69 12.03 -1.69
C SER A 101 9.81 13.16 -2.25
N GLN A 102 8.85 13.65 -1.45
CA GLN A 102 7.97 14.75 -1.83
C GLN A 102 8.65 16.11 -1.60
N GLU A 103 9.31 16.27 -0.45
CA GLU A 103 9.93 17.53 -0.07
C GLU A 103 11.35 17.30 0.52
N PRO A 104 12.38 17.18 -0.33
CA PRO A 104 13.76 16.93 0.11
C PRO A 104 14.33 18.02 1.04
N ALA A 105 13.78 19.23 0.99
CA ALA A 105 14.18 20.36 1.82
C ALA A 105 13.84 20.18 3.31
N LEU A 106 12.95 19.23 3.65
CA LEU A 106 12.60 18.93 5.04
C LEU A 106 13.67 18.10 5.76
N ALA A 107 14.67 17.58 5.05
CA ALA A 107 15.80 16.87 5.66
C ALA A 107 16.66 17.83 6.50
N LEU A 108 17.03 17.41 7.72
CA LEU A 108 18.00 18.15 8.52
C LEU A 108 19.41 18.04 7.92
N PRO A 109 20.35 18.95 8.25
CA PRO A 109 21.71 18.92 7.70
C PRO A 109 22.50 17.63 7.98
N ASP A 110 22.13 16.89 9.02
CA ASP A 110 22.72 15.61 9.43
C ASP A 110 21.87 14.39 9.01
N GLU A 111 20.82 14.62 8.21
CA GLU A 111 19.93 13.58 7.68
C GLU A 111 20.16 13.40 6.17
N PRO A 112 19.99 12.18 5.62
CA PRO A 112 19.98 12.00 4.18
C PRO A 112 18.86 12.80 3.52
N SER A 113 19.16 13.56 2.48
CA SER A 113 18.14 14.25 1.67
C SER A 113 17.55 13.38 0.56
N THR A 114 17.97 12.12 0.45
CA THR A 114 17.54 11.18 -0.60
C THR A 114 16.65 10.09 -0.02
N ALA A 115 15.44 9.97 -0.54
CA ALA A 115 14.43 9.02 -0.09
C ALA A 115 14.88 7.55 -0.13
N SER A 116 15.59 7.14 -1.21
CA SER A 116 16.16 5.78 -1.33
C SER A 116 17.01 5.37 -0.14
N THR A 117 17.70 6.30 0.52
CA THR A 117 18.52 5.96 1.70
C THR A 117 17.65 5.43 2.84
N TYR A 118 16.49 6.05 3.06
CA TYR A 118 15.53 5.61 4.07
C TYR A 118 14.85 4.31 3.67
N TRP A 119 14.40 4.19 2.42
CA TRP A 119 13.74 2.97 1.93
C TRP A 119 14.68 1.77 1.96
N LEU A 120 15.92 1.91 1.52
CA LEU A 120 16.92 0.85 1.62
C LEU A 120 17.19 0.49 3.09
N GLY A 121 17.23 1.48 3.99
CA GLY A 121 17.35 1.23 5.44
C GLY A 121 16.14 0.45 6.00
N ALA A 122 14.93 0.78 5.56
CA ALA A 122 13.71 0.07 5.94
C ALA A 122 13.75 -1.39 5.47
N LEU A 123 14.19 -1.67 4.24
CA LEU A 123 14.33 -3.03 3.72
C LEU A 123 15.25 -3.89 4.61
N ASP A 124 16.38 -3.33 5.08
CA ASP A 124 17.28 -4.10 5.97
C ASP A 124 16.60 -4.48 7.29
N VAL A 125 15.82 -3.55 7.84
CA VAL A 125 15.09 -3.76 9.09
C VAL A 125 14.05 -4.86 8.89
N PHE A 126 13.32 -4.84 7.76
CA PHE A 126 12.35 -5.89 7.43
C PHE A 126 13.01 -7.26 7.20
N GLU A 127 14.10 -7.32 6.43
CA GLU A 127 14.88 -8.56 6.20
C GLU A 127 15.41 -9.16 7.51
N THR A 128 15.87 -8.30 8.43
CA THR A 128 16.31 -8.72 9.77
C THR A 128 15.14 -9.30 10.56
N GLY A 129 13.97 -8.65 10.52
CA GLY A 129 12.74 -9.14 11.15
C GLY A 129 12.28 -10.50 10.63
N GLU A 130 12.29 -10.72 9.31
CA GLU A 130 11.91 -12.02 8.71
C GLU A 130 12.88 -13.15 9.10
N SER A 131 14.18 -12.84 9.13
CA SER A 131 15.21 -13.80 9.54
C SER A 131 15.01 -14.29 10.98
N LEU A 132 14.53 -13.43 11.88
CA LEU A 132 14.24 -13.78 13.27
C LEU A 132 13.04 -14.71 13.41
N SER A 133 11.96 -14.47 12.66
CA SER A 133 10.80 -15.38 12.63
C SER A 133 11.21 -16.79 12.21
N SER A 134 12.08 -16.89 11.20
CA SER A 134 12.58 -18.18 10.71
C SER A 134 13.39 -18.94 11.78
N MET A 135 14.19 -18.24 12.59
CA MET A 135 14.95 -18.85 13.69
C MET A 135 14.06 -19.29 14.86
N LEU A 136 13.00 -18.53 15.17
CA LEU A 136 12.11 -18.82 16.29
C LEU A 136 11.05 -19.88 15.97
N ALA A 137 10.76 -20.12 14.68
CA ALA A 137 9.70 -21.02 14.21
C ALA A 137 9.97 -22.53 14.42
N SER A 138 10.97 -22.93 15.22
CA SER A 138 11.36 -24.34 15.44
C SER A 138 10.32 -25.21 16.19
N GLY A 139 9.03 -24.87 16.17
CA GLY A 139 7.95 -25.71 16.70
C GLY A 139 6.63 -25.00 17.01
N ALA A 140 6.61 -23.66 17.04
CA ALA A 140 5.41 -22.87 17.22
C ALA A 140 5.08 -22.10 15.93
N SER A 141 3.81 -22.15 15.51
CA SER A 141 3.28 -21.28 14.46
C SER A 141 3.28 -19.84 14.98
N ILE A 142 4.35 -19.09 14.71
CA ILE A 142 4.39 -17.65 14.98
C ILE A 142 3.48 -17.00 13.95
N GLN A 143 2.53 -16.19 14.43
CA GLN A 143 1.66 -15.44 13.53
C GLN A 143 2.48 -14.38 12.82
N ASP A 144 2.44 -14.39 11.49
CA ASP A 144 3.07 -13.39 10.65
C ASP A 144 2.46 -11.99 10.92
N ASP A 145 3.33 -10.99 11.09
CA ASP A 145 2.91 -9.60 11.24
C ASP A 145 2.64 -8.99 9.86
N TRP A 146 1.37 -9.04 9.45
CA TRP A 146 0.91 -8.50 8.17
C TRP A 146 1.35 -7.03 7.94
N ARG A 147 1.50 -6.22 9.00
CA ARG A 147 1.89 -4.80 8.89
C ARG A 147 3.30 -4.64 8.36
N MET A 148 4.19 -5.53 8.80
CA MET A 148 5.57 -5.58 8.34
C MET A 148 5.61 -5.87 6.84
N TYR A 149 4.92 -6.91 6.39
CA TYR A 149 4.91 -7.32 4.98
C TYR A 149 4.24 -6.30 4.06
N VAL A 150 3.13 -5.68 4.49
CA VAL A 150 2.52 -4.57 3.73
C VAL A 150 3.49 -3.40 3.60
N SER A 151 4.12 -2.97 4.70
CA SER A 151 5.06 -1.83 4.67
C SER A 151 6.32 -2.15 3.87
N TRP A 152 6.79 -3.39 3.92
CA TRP A 152 7.89 -3.88 3.11
C TRP A 152 7.55 -3.84 1.62
N GLY A 153 6.41 -4.43 1.24
CA GLY A 153 5.93 -4.40 -0.13
C GLY A 153 5.81 -2.98 -0.67
N ARG A 154 5.20 -2.07 0.09
CA ARG A 154 5.08 -0.64 -0.29
C ARG A 154 6.43 0.07 -0.41
N THR A 155 7.39 -0.25 0.45
CA THR A 155 8.78 0.26 0.33
C THR A 155 9.42 -0.17 -0.99
N LEU A 156 9.19 -1.41 -1.43
CA LEU A 156 9.68 -1.91 -2.72
C LEU A 156 8.97 -1.21 -3.89
N VAL A 157 7.67 -0.95 -3.80
CA VAL A 157 6.93 -0.16 -4.82
C VAL A 157 7.51 1.25 -4.96
N SER A 158 7.80 1.94 -3.85
CA SER A 158 8.43 3.27 -3.89
C SER A 158 9.84 3.25 -4.51
N LEU A 159 10.61 2.19 -4.28
CA LEU A 159 11.92 2.02 -4.93
C LEU A 159 11.79 1.74 -6.43
N ALA A 160 10.79 0.97 -6.85
CA ALA A 160 10.50 0.75 -8.28
C ALA A 160 10.13 2.07 -8.97
N GLU A 161 9.31 2.89 -8.33
CA GLU A 161 8.98 4.24 -8.80
C GLU A 161 10.22 5.13 -8.94
N GLU A 162 11.10 5.17 -7.94
CA GLU A 162 12.34 5.95 -8.02
C GLU A 162 13.26 5.46 -9.13
N LYS A 163 13.32 4.14 -9.38
CA LYS A 163 14.07 3.57 -10.51
C LYS A 163 13.54 4.04 -11.87
N ILE A 164 12.21 4.10 -12.04
CA ILE A 164 11.59 4.64 -13.25
C ILE A 164 11.97 6.12 -13.40
N ALA A 165 11.83 6.91 -12.33
CA ALA A 165 12.16 8.33 -12.33
C ALA A 165 13.63 8.59 -12.67
N HIS A 166 14.58 7.78 -12.17
CA HIS A 166 15.99 7.87 -12.53
C HIS A 166 16.28 7.47 -13.97
N SER A 167 15.61 6.43 -14.49
CA SER A 167 15.77 6.01 -15.89
C SER A 167 15.36 7.11 -16.86
N LEU A 168 14.33 7.89 -16.52
CA LEU A 168 13.87 9.04 -17.31
C LEU A 168 14.82 10.25 -17.21
N ARG A 169 15.60 10.36 -16.12
CA ARG A 169 16.50 11.49 -15.86
C ARG A 169 17.91 11.32 -16.40
N THR A 170 18.23 10.15 -16.95
CA THR A 170 19.55 9.66 -17.42
C THR A 170 20.53 10.73 -17.94
N SER A 171 21.08 11.50 -16.99
CA SER A 171 22.43 12.03 -17.02
C SER A 171 23.26 11.09 -16.14
N PRO A 172 24.45 10.64 -16.57
CA PRO A 172 25.30 9.75 -15.78
C PRO A 172 25.81 10.51 -14.54
N SER A 173 24.99 10.55 -13.49
CA SER A 173 25.39 11.08 -12.20
C SER A 173 26.26 10.03 -11.52
N SER A 174 27.46 10.46 -11.10
CA SER A 174 28.35 9.66 -10.30
C SER A 174 27.63 9.22 -9.03
N SER A 175 27.47 7.91 -8.84
CA SER A 175 26.91 7.31 -7.63
C SER A 175 27.84 7.58 -6.45
N SER A 176 27.70 8.76 -5.83
CA SER A 176 28.37 9.05 -4.57
C SER A 176 27.75 8.15 -3.51
N SER A 177 28.50 7.15 -3.06
CA SER A 177 28.15 6.38 -1.87
C SER A 177 27.89 7.36 -0.72
N PRO A 178 26.76 7.24 0.00
CA PRO A 178 26.47 8.16 1.10
C PRO A 178 27.60 8.09 2.13
N PRO A 179 28.07 9.25 2.65
CA PRO A 179 29.14 9.27 3.63
C PRO A 179 28.75 8.45 4.86
N ALA A 180 29.63 7.53 5.27
CA ALA A 180 29.40 6.72 6.46
C ALA A 180 29.39 7.63 7.70
N MET A 181 28.21 7.86 8.27
CA MET A 181 28.04 8.62 9.50
C MET A 181 28.00 7.66 10.71
N PRO A 182 29.07 7.56 11.53
CA PRO A 182 29.19 6.50 12.54
C PRO A 182 28.11 6.53 13.64
N LYS A 183 27.49 7.69 13.87
CA LYS A 183 26.42 7.87 14.86
C LYS A 183 25.00 7.83 14.26
N SER A 184 24.91 7.55 12.96
CA SER A 184 23.63 7.53 12.26
C SER A 184 22.88 6.23 12.52
N PRO A 185 21.54 6.24 12.61
CA PRO A 185 20.74 5.01 12.65
C PRO A 185 21.08 4.05 11.51
N PHE A 186 21.46 4.56 10.33
CA PHE A 186 21.87 3.74 9.18
C PHE A 186 23.14 2.93 9.44
N HIS A 187 24.05 3.42 10.29
CA HIS A 187 25.25 2.68 10.68
C HIS A 187 24.89 1.51 11.60
N ALA A 188 24.02 1.74 12.59
CA ALA A 188 23.54 0.67 13.48
C ALA A 188 22.74 -0.39 12.72
N ILE A 189 21.85 0.03 11.79
CA ILE A 189 21.16 -0.89 10.89
C ILE A 189 22.18 -1.71 10.09
N ALA A 190 23.16 -1.05 9.48
CA ALA A 190 24.19 -1.72 8.69
C ALA A 190 25.02 -2.73 9.50
N ALA A 191 25.32 -2.42 10.77
CA ALA A 191 26.05 -3.30 11.67
C ALA A 191 25.22 -4.53 12.11
N ALA A 192 23.89 -4.40 12.20
CA ALA A 192 22.99 -5.49 12.56
C ALA A 192 22.66 -6.43 11.39
N ARG A 193 23.09 -6.11 10.15
CA ARG A 193 22.75 -6.88 8.95
C ARG A 193 23.38 -8.28 8.98
N PRO A 194 22.63 -9.32 8.55
CA PRO A 194 23.23 -10.60 8.17
C PRO A 194 24.23 -10.41 7.02
N PRO A 195 25.33 -11.21 6.96
CA PRO A 195 26.42 -11.04 5.99
C PRO A 195 26.04 -11.27 4.51
N VAL A 196 24.82 -11.75 4.21
CA VAL A 196 24.36 -12.03 2.84
C VAL A 196 23.10 -11.22 2.54
N THR A 197 23.24 -9.93 2.22
CA THR A 197 22.06 -9.10 1.90
C THR A 197 21.75 -9.10 0.41
N ARG A 198 20.47 -9.23 0.06
CA ARG A 198 19.91 -9.10 -1.30
C ARG A 198 20.15 -7.71 -1.93
N ARG A 199 20.70 -6.73 -1.19
CA ARG A 199 20.99 -5.38 -1.69
C ARG A 199 21.78 -5.30 -2.99
N MET A 200 22.73 -6.21 -3.23
CA MET A 200 23.49 -6.19 -4.48
C MET A 200 22.59 -6.46 -5.69
N SER A 201 21.54 -7.29 -5.55
CA SER A 201 20.61 -7.53 -6.65
C SER A 201 19.69 -6.33 -6.90
N LEU A 202 19.30 -5.59 -5.85
CA LEU A 202 18.39 -4.44 -5.99
C LEU A 202 19.00 -3.27 -6.78
N TYR A 203 20.32 -3.06 -6.71
CA TYR A 203 20.95 -1.98 -7.45
C TYR A 203 20.84 -2.19 -8.97
N SER A 204 21.15 -3.40 -9.44
CA SER A 204 21.06 -3.79 -10.86
C SER A 204 19.67 -4.23 -11.31
N ALA A 205 18.76 -4.52 -10.38
CA ALA A 205 17.39 -4.94 -10.69
C ALA A 205 16.64 -3.87 -11.48
N SER A 206 15.87 -4.31 -12.47
CA SER A 206 14.92 -3.44 -13.16
C SER A 206 13.76 -3.05 -12.24
N ALA A 207 13.00 -2.01 -12.59
CA ALA A 207 11.79 -1.66 -11.84
C ALA A 207 10.78 -2.82 -11.81
N HIS A 208 10.71 -3.60 -12.90
CA HIS A 208 9.89 -4.81 -12.97
C HIS A 208 10.32 -5.87 -11.94
N ASP A 209 11.62 -6.17 -11.84
CA ASP A 209 12.14 -7.15 -10.88
C ASP A 209 11.84 -6.73 -9.43
N VAL A 210 11.96 -5.43 -9.14
CA VAL A 210 11.61 -4.88 -7.82
C VAL A 210 10.11 -5.02 -7.54
N MET A 211 9.26 -4.83 -8.54
CA MET A 211 7.81 -5.03 -8.41
C MET A 211 7.43 -6.50 -8.15
N ILE A 212 8.15 -7.47 -8.73
CA ILE A 212 7.95 -8.90 -8.41
C ILE A 212 8.18 -9.14 -6.91
N LEU A 213 9.29 -8.63 -6.38
CA LEU A 213 9.61 -8.74 -4.96
C LEU A 213 8.56 -8.01 -4.10
N ALA A 214 8.10 -6.84 -4.55
CA ALA A 214 7.05 -6.08 -3.86
C ALA A 214 5.77 -6.90 -3.73
N MET A 215 5.33 -7.54 -4.82
CA MET A 215 4.10 -8.30 -4.85
C MET A 215 4.16 -9.57 -3.99
N ASP A 216 5.31 -10.23 -3.90
CA ASP A 216 5.50 -11.33 -2.96
C ASP A 216 5.18 -10.88 -1.52
N GLN A 217 5.78 -9.76 -1.07
CA GLN A 217 5.54 -9.25 0.28
C GLN A 217 4.11 -8.73 0.46
N LEU A 218 3.57 -7.99 -0.52
CA LEU A 218 2.20 -7.48 -0.47
C LEU A 218 1.19 -8.61 -0.40
N SER A 219 1.38 -9.70 -1.15
CA SER A 219 0.46 -10.84 -1.17
C SER A 219 0.40 -11.53 0.20
N ARG A 220 1.56 -11.74 0.85
CA ARG A 220 1.66 -12.27 2.21
C ARG A 220 0.98 -11.33 3.21
N GLY A 221 1.25 -10.04 3.11
CA GLY A 221 0.61 -9.01 3.93
C GLY A 221 -0.91 -8.99 3.79
N ILE A 222 -1.43 -8.99 2.56
CA ILE A 222 -2.87 -8.98 2.26
C ILE A 222 -3.56 -10.26 2.78
N PHE A 223 -2.90 -11.42 2.64
CA PHE A 223 -3.43 -12.70 3.10
C PHE A 223 -3.58 -12.77 4.63
N HIS A 224 -2.61 -12.22 5.37
CA HIS A 224 -2.64 -12.21 6.84
C HIS A 224 -3.37 -11.00 7.44
N MET A 225 -3.87 -10.09 6.58
CA MET A 225 -4.54 -8.87 7.01
C MET A 225 -5.88 -9.19 7.71
N PRO A 226 -6.22 -8.53 8.84
CA PRO A 226 -7.47 -8.80 9.56
C PRO A 226 -8.70 -8.55 8.68
N HIS A 227 -9.54 -9.56 8.51
CA HIS A 227 -10.80 -9.42 7.80
C HIS A 227 -11.87 -8.77 8.70
N PRO A 228 -12.75 -7.91 8.16
CA PRO A 228 -13.93 -7.46 8.88
C PRO A 228 -14.69 -8.67 9.41
N GLN A 229 -14.94 -8.72 10.72
CA GLN A 229 -15.75 -9.78 11.29
C GLN A 229 -17.19 -9.54 10.86
N TYR A 230 -17.64 -10.23 9.81
CA TYR A 230 -19.06 -10.26 9.48
C TYR A 230 -19.82 -10.78 10.70
N SER A 231 -20.86 -10.07 11.11
CA SER A 231 -21.72 -10.51 12.20
C SER A 231 -22.15 -11.95 11.94
N ALA A 232 -21.97 -12.83 12.93
CA ALA A 232 -22.16 -14.28 12.81
C ALA A 232 -23.53 -14.70 12.26
N THR A 233 -24.50 -13.79 12.26
CA THR A 233 -25.82 -13.95 11.65
C THR A 233 -25.79 -14.18 10.14
N HIS A 234 -24.70 -13.80 9.44
CA HIS A 234 -24.53 -13.99 8.00
C HIS A 234 -23.69 -15.20 7.61
N ASN A 235 -23.15 -15.96 8.57
CA ASN A 235 -22.41 -17.17 8.26
C ASN A 235 -23.33 -18.41 8.36
N PRO A 236 -23.88 -18.92 7.24
CA PRO A 236 -24.77 -20.08 7.27
C PRO A 236 -24.08 -21.33 7.83
N SER A 237 -22.74 -21.39 7.81
CA SER A 237 -21.98 -22.53 8.33
C SER A 237 -21.91 -22.58 9.86
N ALA A 238 -22.13 -21.47 10.56
CA ALA A 238 -22.07 -21.44 12.03
C ALA A 238 -23.30 -22.09 12.71
N LEU A 239 -24.41 -22.25 11.97
CA LEU A 239 -25.65 -22.84 12.52
C LEU A 239 -25.64 -24.37 12.55
N HIS A 240 -24.68 -25.04 11.90
CA HIS A 240 -24.71 -26.50 11.77
C HIS A 240 -23.98 -27.27 12.88
N LEU A 241 -23.12 -26.65 13.70
CA LEU A 241 -22.40 -27.39 14.76
C LEU A 241 -23.08 -27.42 16.13
N ASN A 242 -24.12 -26.61 16.38
CA ASN A 242 -24.77 -26.57 17.69
C ASN A 242 -26.07 -27.39 17.80
N HIS A 243 -26.49 -28.11 16.75
CA HIS A 243 -27.78 -28.82 16.76
C HIS A 243 -27.67 -30.36 16.79
N LEU A 244 -26.48 -30.95 16.89
CA LEU A 244 -26.36 -32.40 17.03
C LEU A 244 -25.83 -32.78 18.40
N SER A 245 -26.73 -33.42 19.18
CA SER A 245 -26.45 -34.32 20.30
C SER A 245 -26.49 -33.73 21.71
N ALA A 246 -27.66 -33.28 22.14
CA ALA A 246 -28.10 -33.54 23.51
C ALA A 246 -29.29 -34.52 23.47
N PRO A 247 -29.18 -35.73 24.02
CA PRO A 247 -30.30 -36.66 24.07
C PRO A 247 -31.41 -36.09 24.98
N PRO A 248 -32.70 -36.36 24.66
CA PRO A 248 -33.81 -35.97 25.50
C PRO A 248 -33.79 -36.78 26.81
N SER A 249 -33.14 -36.25 27.85
CA SER A 249 -33.34 -36.68 29.23
C SER A 249 -34.70 -36.12 29.68
N MET A 250 -35.70 -36.99 29.72
CA MET A 250 -36.92 -36.74 30.48
C MET A 250 -36.61 -36.82 31.98
N ASP A 251 -37.32 -35.98 32.73
CA ASP A 251 -37.50 -35.99 34.18
C ASP A 251 -36.39 -35.44 35.09
N ALA A 252 -36.45 -34.11 35.31
CA ALA A 252 -36.18 -33.52 36.63
C ALA A 252 -36.89 -32.16 36.78
N PRO A 253 -37.83 -31.99 37.73
CA PRO A 253 -38.43 -30.70 38.05
C PRO A 253 -37.52 -29.91 38.99
N GLY A 254 -37.15 -28.71 38.56
CA GLY A 254 -36.74 -27.63 39.46
C GLY A 254 -35.25 -27.48 39.74
N PHE A 255 -34.50 -26.84 38.83
CA PHE A 255 -33.33 -26.05 39.23
C PHE A 255 -33.22 -24.76 38.42
N ARG A 256 -32.87 -23.70 39.13
CA ARG A 256 -32.98 -22.28 38.77
C ARG A 256 -32.18 -21.96 37.50
N ARG A 257 -32.86 -21.37 36.51
CA ARG A 257 -32.24 -20.62 35.40
C ARG A 257 -31.39 -19.48 35.97
N HIS A 258 -30.12 -19.74 36.25
CA HIS A 258 -29.13 -18.68 36.35
C HIS A 258 -28.91 -18.15 34.93
N ARG A 259 -29.66 -17.09 34.57
CA ARG A 259 -29.25 -16.17 33.51
C ARG A 259 -27.86 -15.67 33.90
N SER A 260 -26.82 -16.29 33.37
CA SER A 260 -25.47 -15.73 33.39
C SER A 260 -25.50 -14.49 32.49
N PHE A 261 -25.90 -13.38 33.09
CA PHE A 261 -25.62 -12.05 32.59
C PHE A 261 -24.10 -11.95 32.46
N SER A 262 -23.62 -12.17 31.24
CA SER A 262 -22.27 -11.74 30.89
C SER A 262 -22.29 -10.21 31.03
N PRO A 263 -21.46 -9.61 31.89
CA PRO A 263 -21.44 -8.16 32.02
C PRO A 263 -21.16 -7.57 30.63
N PRO A 264 -21.87 -6.52 30.21
CA PRO A 264 -21.52 -5.80 28.99
C PRO A 264 -20.12 -5.25 29.22
N ALA A 265 -19.13 -5.90 28.60
CA ALA A 265 -17.76 -5.41 28.57
C ALA A 265 -17.83 -4.01 27.96
N SER A 266 -17.78 -3.02 28.83
CA SER A 266 -17.82 -1.62 28.47
C SER A 266 -16.50 -1.35 27.80
N SER A 267 -16.49 -1.51 26.48
CA SER A 267 -15.43 -1.12 25.57
C SER A 267 -15.12 0.35 25.81
N MET A 268 -14.23 0.65 26.76
CA MET A 268 -13.72 2.00 26.97
C MET A 268 -13.06 2.41 25.66
N GLY A 269 -13.70 3.38 24.99
CA GLY A 269 -13.37 3.87 23.67
C GLY A 269 -12.04 4.61 23.62
N SER A 270 -10.95 3.87 23.76
CA SER A 270 -9.69 4.30 23.20
C SER A 270 -9.89 4.32 21.69
N SER A 271 -10.03 5.52 21.14
CA SER A 271 -10.05 5.80 19.71
C SER A 271 -8.68 5.50 19.10
N THR A 272 -8.19 4.27 19.27
CA THR A 272 -7.11 3.75 18.45
C THR A 272 -7.60 3.86 17.02
N LEU A 273 -6.91 4.64 16.20
CA LEU A 273 -7.18 4.78 14.77
C LEU A 273 -7.50 3.39 14.21
N GLU A 274 -8.78 3.16 13.96
CA GLU A 274 -9.28 1.81 13.71
C GLU A 274 -8.71 1.37 12.36
N PHE A 275 -8.00 0.25 12.38
CA PHE A 275 -7.43 -0.32 11.17
C PHE A 275 -8.56 -0.59 10.16
N SER A 276 -8.44 -0.02 8.95
CA SER A 276 -9.41 -0.21 7.87
C SER A 276 -8.75 -1.00 6.76
N ARG A 277 -9.07 -2.30 6.68
CA ARG A 277 -8.61 -3.19 5.60
C ARG A 277 -8.91 -2.63 4.20
N PRO A 278 -10.13 -2.16 3.88
CA PRO A 278 -10.41 -1.54 2.58
C PRO A 278 -9.47 -0.38 2.25
N ARG A 279 -9.14 0.47 3.24
CA ARG A 279 -8.22 1.59 3.03
C ARG A 279 -6.81 1.13 2.68
N GLU A 280 -6.28 0.13 3.39
CA GLU A 280 -4.96 -0.42 3.08
C GLU A 280 -4.93 -1.10 1.71
N LEU A 281 -5.95 -1.92 1.37
CA LEU A 281 -6.05 -2.54 0.05
C LEU A 281 -6.11 -1.51 -1.07
N PHE A 282 -6.90 -0.45 -0.90
CA PHE A 282 -6.99 0.63 -1.88
C PHE A 282 -5.65 1.34 -2.06
N THR A 283 -4.94 1.61 -0.96
CA THR A 283 -3.64 2.28 -0.96
C THR A 283 -2.62 1.43 -1.71
N VAL A 284 -2.49 0.15 -1.35
CA VAL A 284 -1.59 -0.80 -2.00
C VAL A 284 -1.86 -0.90 -3.51
N ALA A 285 -3.12 -1.11 -3.90
CA ALA A 285 -3.48 -1.26 -5.31
C ALA A 285 -3.22 0.03 -6.12
N THR A 286 -3.46 1.20 -5.53
CA THR A 286 -3.22 2.49 -6.19
C THR A 286 -1.73 2.77 -6.35
N GLU A 287 -0.90 2.43 -5.36
CA GLU A 287 0.56 2.55 -5.47
C GLU A 287 1.11 1.63 -6.56
N VAL A 288 0.67 0.37 -6.61
CA VAL A 288 1.04 -0.58 -7.68
C VAL A 288 0.63 -0.06 -9.05
N LEU A 289 -0.61 0.41 -9.21
CA LEU A 289 -1.12 0.99 -10.46
C LEU A 289 -0.29 2.22 -10.89
N SER A 290 0.10 3.08 -9.95
CA SER A 290 0.90 4.27 -10.26
C SER A 290 2.30 3.93 -10.77
N VAL A 291 2.86 2.78 -10.37
CA VAL A 291 4.10 2.26 -10.98
C VAL A 291 3.81 1.65 -12.34
N ALA A 292 2.75 0.83 -12.45
CA ALA A 292 2.34 0.17 -13.69
C ALA A 292 2.18 1.16 -14.85
N GLU A 293 1.53 2.30 -14.63
CA GLU A 293 1.32 3.37 -15.63
C GLU A 293 2.62 3.93 -16.25
N ARG A 294 3.77 3.78 -15.58
CA ARG A 294 5.05 4.39 -15.99
C ARG A 294 6.12 3.38 -16.38
N LEU A 295 5.82 2.09 -16.42
CA LEU A 295 6.79 1.09 -16.88
C LEU A 295 6.99 1.22 -18.40
N ALA A 296 8.24 1.08 -18.84
CA ALA A 296 8.60 1.25 -20.24
C ALA A 296 8.04 0.15 -21.16
N SER A 297 7.88 -1.08 -20.66
CA SER A 297 7.35 -2.20 -21.43
C SER A 297 5.83 -2.30 -21.30
N ALA A 298 5.12 -2.29 -22.43
CA ALA A 298 3.67 -2.46 -22.50
C ALA A 298 3.20 -3.73 -21.77
N ALA A 299 3.82 -4.88 -22.06
CA ALA A 299 3.52 -6.15 -21.39
C ALA A 299 3.68 -6.08 -19.86
N HIS A 300 4.67 -5.31 -19.37
CA HIS A 300 4.82 -5.10 -17.93
C HIS A 300 3.72 -4.17 -17.37
N ARG A 301 3.32 -3.13 -18.10
CA ARG A 301 2.21 -2.25 -17.69
C ARG A 301 0.91 -3.03 -17.55
N GLU A 302 0.58 -3.83 -18.57
CA GLU A 302 -0.58 -4.71 -18.56
C GLU A 302 -0.57 -5.65 -17.34
N HIS A 303 0.53 -6.40 -17.15
CA HIS A 303 0.66 -7.35 -16.05
C HIS A 303 0.40 -6.71 -14.68
N TRP A 304 1.03 -5.56 -14.40
CA TRP A 304 0.91 -4.89 -13.11
C TRP A 304 -0.44 -4.18 -12.94
N ALA A 305 -1.04 -3.66 -14.02
CA ALA A 305 -2.38 -3.09 -13.98
C ALA A 305 -3.46 -4.16 -13.70
N MET A 306 -3.32 -5.36 -14.30
CA MET A 306 -4.18 -6.51 -13.98
C MET A 306 -4.05 -6.93 -12.50
N GLN A 307 -2.82 -6.96 -12.00
CA GLN A 307 -2.56 -7.29 -10.59
C GLN A 307 -3.24 -6.26 -9.66
N ALA A 308 -3.16 -4.97 -9.96
CA ALA A 308 -3.86 -3.93 -9.21
C ALA A 308 -5.39 -4.07 -9.30
N ASP A 309 -5.96 -4.34 -10.49
CA ASP A 309 -7.41 -4.58 -10.65
C ASP A 309 -7.88 -5.75 -9.79
N SER A 310 -7.09 -6.81 -9.68
CA SER A 310 -7.41 -7.97 -8.84
C SER A 310 -7.61 -7.59 -7.37
N VAL A 311 -6.78 -6.69 -6.83
CA VAL A 311 -6.89 -6.19 -5.45
C VAL A 311 -8.11 -5.27 -5.30
N PHE A 312 -8.35 -4.38 -6.26
CA PHE A 312 -9.57 -3.55 -6.27
C PHE A 312 -10.84 -4.42 -6.36
N ASN A 313 -10.81 -5.53 -7.07
CA ASN A 313 -11.93 -6.45 -7.18
C ASN A 313 -12.19 -7.19 -5.85
N GLN A 314 -11.16 -7.50 -5.07
CA GLN A 314 -11.32 -8.08 -3.73
C GLN A 314 -12.08 -7.12 -2.79
N MET A 315 -11.78 -5.81 -2.86
CA MET A 315 -12.48 -4.81 -2.04
C MET A 315 -14.00 -4.83 -2.24
N LYS A 316 -14.50 -5.26 -3.41
CA LYS A 316 -15.93 -5.37 -3.72
C LYS A 316 -16.70 -6.26 -2.74
N MET A 317 -16.01 -7.26 -2.18
CA MET A 317 -16.61 -8.23 -1.27
C MET A 317 -16.54 -7.80 0.20
N GLU A 318 -15.76 -6.77 0.53
CA GLU A 318 -15.31 -6.51 1.90
C GLU A 318 -15.64 -5.13 2.43
N ALA A 319 -15.70 -4.13 1.55
CA ALA A 319 -15.94 -2.75 1.94
C ALA A 319 -17.44 -2.44 1.99
N ASP A 320 -17.82 -1.41 2.77
CA ASP A 320 -19.05 -0.69 2.47
C ASP A 320 -18.88 -0.06 1.08
N MET A 321 -19.44 -0.77 0.10
CA MET A 321 -19.36 -0.41 -1.30
C MET A 321 -20.05 0.90 -1.61
N VAL A 322 -20.75 1.56 -0.67
CA VAL A 322 -21.27 2.90 -0.88
C VAL A 322 -20.15 3.94 -0.77
N GLU A 323 -19.31 3.85 0.26
CA GLU A 323 -18.22 4.81 0.49
C GLU A 323 -17.13 4.68 -0.58
N TRP A 324 -16.72 3.45 -0.89
CA TRP A 324 -15.58 3.19 -1.77
C TRP A 324 -15.95 3.08 -3.25
N ARG A 325 -17.24 3.03 -3.61
CA ARG A 325 -17.71 2.76 -4.99
C ARG A 325 -17.02 3.61 -6.03
N MET A 326 -17.01 4.92 -5.77
CA MET A 326 -16.57 5.91 -6.73
C MET A 326 -15.05 5.79 -6.93
N ALA A 327 -14.30 5.68 -5.84
CA ALA A 327 -12.85 5.56 -5.87
C ALA A 327 -12.41 4.25 -6.52
N VAL A 328 -13.04 3.13 -6.15
CA VAL A 328 -12.76 1.81 -6.73
C VAL A 328 -13.11 1.78 -8.22
N ASN A 329 -14.28 2.28 -8.64
CA ASN A 329 -14.62 2.33 -10.06
C ASN A 329 -13.63 3.19 -10.85
N ALA A 330 -13.22 4.35 -10.32
CA ALA A 330 -12.23 5.19 -10.99
C ALA A 330 -10.88 4.47 -11.14
N ALA A 331 -10.40 3.85 -10.06
CA ALA A 331 -9.13 3.14 -10.07
C ALA A 331 -9.14 1.91 -10.99
N ARG A 332 -10.24 1.14 -11.01
CA ARG A 332 -10.41 0.04 -11.96
C ARG A 332 -10.47 0.53 -13.40
N GLY A 333 -11.17 1.64 -13.65
CA GLY A 333 -11.18 2.28 -14.97
C GLY A 333 -9.78 2.62 -15.46
N ARG A 334 -8.91 3.13 -14.57
CA ARG A 334 -7.49 3.35 -14.86
C ARG A 334 -6.72 2.06 -15.13
N CYS A 335 -6.92 0.99 -14.35
CA CYS A 335 -6.30 -0.30 -14.64
C CYS A 335 -6.63 -0.78 -16.06
N TRP A 336 -7.91 -0.74 -16.43
CA TRP A 336 -8.37 -1.19 -17.75
C TRP A 336 -7.93 -0.26 -18.88
N LEU A 337 -7.77 1.04 -18.62
CA LEU A 337 -7.18 1.97 -19.58
C LEU A 337 -5.73 1.56 -19.88
N VAL A 338 -4.91 1.35 -18.86
CA VAL A 338 -3.51 0.90 -19.01
C VAL A 338 -3.40 -0.43 -19.75
N ILE A 339 -4.29 -1.39 -19.46
CA ILE A 339 -4.34 -2.68 -20.16
C ILE A 339 -4.67 -2.48 -21.64
N GLY A 340 -5.69 -1.68 -21.93
CA GLY A 340 -6.13 -1.39 -23.30
C GLY A 340 -5.06 -0.67 -24.11
N GLU A 341 -4.43 0.35 -23.53
CA GLU A 341 -3.32 1.10 -24.15
C GLU A 341 -2.09 0.23 -24.38
N ALA A 342 -1.72 -0.63 -23.43
CA ALA A 342 -0.58 -1.53 -23.59
C ALA A 342 -0.78 -2.47 -24.79
N ARG A 343 -2.00 -3.00 -24.96
CA ARG A 343 -2.35 -3.84 -26.12
C ARG A 343 -2.43 -3.03 -27.42
N ALA A 344 -2.89 -1.77 -27.32
CA ALA A 344 -2.94 -0.85 -28.45
C ALA A 344 -1.54 -0.56 -29.01
N GLU A 345 -0.54 -0.34 -28.13
CA GLU A 345 0.84 -0.04 -28.49
C GLU A 345 1.47 -1.11 -29.41
N ASP A 346 1.20 -2.39 -29.15
CA ASP A 346 1.73 -3.50 -29.97
C ASP A 346 1.25 -3.45 -31.43
N MET A 347 0.14 -2.75 -31.71
CA MET A 347 -0.43 -2.58 -33.05
C MET A 347 -0.04 -1.26 -33.72
N GLU A 348 0.47 -0.26 -32.96
CA GLU A 348 0.80 1.07 -33.48
C GLU A 348 1.78 0.98 -34.65
N ASP A 349 2.84 0.19 -34.51
CA ASP A 349 3.85 -0.07 -35.54
C ASP A 349 3.24 -0.60 -36.86
N ALA A 350 2.24 -1.48 -36.78
CA ALA A 350 1.57 -2.04 -37.96
C ALA A 350 0.65 -1.02 -38.61
N LEU A 351 -0.09 -0.26 -37.81
CA LEU A 351 -0.95 0.82 -38.28
C LEU A 351 -0.15 1.95 -38.93
N GLU A 352 1.01 2.30 -38.39
CA GLU A 352 1.93 3.29 -38.98
C GLU A 352 2.45 2.87 -40.37
N ARG A 353 2.59 1.56 -40.61
CA ARG A 353 2.92 1.01 -41.93
C ARG A 353 1.73 0.95 -42.89
N GLY A 354 0.54 1.33 -42.43
CA GLY A 354 -0.71 1.28 -43.19
C GLY A 354 -1.33 -0.12 -43.25
N ASP A 355 -0.91 -1.04 -42.38
CA ASP A 355 -1.50 -2.37 -42.30
C ASP A 355 -2.77 -2.35 -41.44
N VAL A 356 -3.89 -1.99 -42.09
CA VAL A 356 -5.20 -1.92 -41.42
C VAL A 356 -5.73 -3.31 -41.04
N SER A 357 -5.18 -4.40 -41.61
CA SER A 357 -5.64 -5.76 -41.29
C SER A 357 -5.37 -6.15 -39.83
N VAL A 358 -4.43 -5.48 -39.17
CA VAL A 358 -4.17 -5.65 -37.73
C VAL A 358 -5.38 -5.30 -36.88
N LEU A 359 -6.29 -4.43 -37.35
CA LEU A 359 -7.52 -4.10 -36.61
C LEU A 359 -8.51 -5.26 -36.54
N GLU A 360 -8.39 -6.27 -37.40
CA GLU A 360 -9.19 -7.49 -37.39
C GLU A 360 -8.53 -8.62 -36.59
N SER A 361 -7.38 -8.36 -35.94
CA SER A 361 -6.67 -9.33 -35.12
C SER A 361 -7.38 -9.58 -33.78
N ILE A 362 -7.03 -10.71 -33.15
CA ILE A 362 -7.53 -11.08 -31.81
C ILE A 362 -7.02 -10.07 -30.79
N GLU A 363 -5.79 -9.61 -30.96
CA GLU A 363 -5.14 -8.60 -30.12
C GLU A 363 -5.88 -7.26 -30.18
N ALA A 364 -6.38 -6.87 -31.36
CA ALA A 364 -7.21 -5.68 -31.52
C ALA A 364 -8.58 -5.82 -30.84
N ASP A 365 -9.23 -6.98 -30.96
CA ASP A 365 -10.47 -7.27 -30.23
C ASP A 365 -10.26 -7.19 -28.72
N GLU A 366 -9.18 -7.80 -28.22
CA GLU A 366 -8.80 -7.79 -26.81
C GLU A 366 -8.48 -6.39 -26.28
N ALA A 367 -7.88 -5.52 -27.10
CA ALA A 367 -7.63 -4.12 -26.77
C ALA A 367 -8.94 -3.32 -26.71
N ARG A 368 -9.83 -3.50 -27.69
CA ARG A 368 -11.16 -2.86 -27.71
C ARG A 368 -11.99 -3.24 -26.49
N ASP A 369 -12.02 -4.52 -26.13
CA ASP A 369 -12.73 -5.01 -24.95
C ASP A 369 -12.22 -4.39 -23.65
N ALA A 370 -10.89 -4.29 -23.50
CA ALA A 370 -10.26 -3.67 -22.34
C ALA A 370 -10.61 -2.16 -22.25
N LEU A 371 -10.54 -1.42 -23.37
CA LEU A 371 -10.89 0.00 -23.41
C LEU A 371 -12.40 0.24 -23.16
N ALA A 372 -13.28 -0.62 -23.69
CA ALA A 372 -14.71 -0.56 -23.41
C ALA A 372 -15.02 -0.78 -21.90
N MET A 373 -14.28 -1.69 -21.26
CA MET A 373 -14.34 -1.88 -19.81
C MET A 373 -13.85 -0.64 -19.04
N ALA A 374 -12.77 0.01 -19.49
CA ALA A 374 -12.25 1.25 -18.93
C ALA A 374 -13.32 2.36 -18.96
N VAL A 375 -13.92 2.60 -20.14
CA VAL A 375 -15.01 3.56 -20.36
C VAL A 375 -16.17 3.28 -19.40
N THR A 376 -16.61 2.02 -19.31
CA THR A 376 -17.71 1.60 -18.43
C THR A 376 -17.44 1.93 -16.95
N PHE A 377 -16.22 1.70 -16.46
CA PHE A 377 -15.85 1.99 -15.08
C PHE A 377 -15.73 3.50 -14.80
N LEU A 378 -15.11 4.25 -15.72
CA LEU A 378 -14.93 5.69 -15.60
C LEU A 378 -16.27 6.44 -15.64
N GLU A 379 -17.22 5.99 -16.48
CA GLU A 379 -18.58 6.52 -16.48
C GLU A 379 -19.32 6.28 -15.17
N ARG A 380 -19.23 5.07 -14.60
CA ARG A 380 -19.81 4.77 -13.28
C ARG A 380 -19.20 5.62 -12.18
N ALA A 381 -17.90 5.90 -12.26
CA ALA A 381 -17.22 6.80 -11.33
C ALA A 381 -17.70 8.25 -11.49
N LYS A 382 -17.91 8.71 -12.74
CA LYS A 382 -18.47 10.04 -13.06
C LYS A 382 -19.88 10.21 -12.52
N GLY A 383 -20.79 9.27 -12.80
CA GLY A 383 -22.19 9.33 -12.34
C GLY A 383 -22.35 9.30 -10.81
N SER A 384 -21.40 8.67 -10.11
CA SER A 384 -21.40 8.67 -8.64
C SER A 384 -20.98 10.02 -8.04
N ALA A 385 -20.26 10.86 -8.79
CA ALA A 385 -19.84 12.18 -8.32
C ALA A 385 -20.92 13.26 -8.49
N THR A 386 -21.86 13.07 -9.43
CA THR A 386 -22.95 14.02 -9.71
C THR A 386 -24.20 13.77 -8.88
N SER A 387 -24.33 12.59 -8.26
CA SER A 387 -25.41 12.31 -7.31
C SER A 387 -25.25 13.23 -6.10
N ARG A 388 -26.11 14.26 -6.02
CA ARG A 388 -26.11 15.20 -4.89
C ARG A 388 -26.33 14.43 -3.59
N PRO A 389 -25.57 14.73 -2.52
CA PRO A 389 -25.85 14.16 -1.22
C PRO A 389 -27.30 14.51 -0.83
N HIS A 390 -28.07 13.49 -0.47
CA HIS A 390 -29.46 13.63 -0.07
C HIS A 390 -29.56 14.64 1.09
N PRO A 391 -30.40 15.68 1.01
CA PRO A 391 -30.50 16.73 2.02
C PRO A 391 -30.99 16.26 3.40
N ASP A 392 -31.43 15.01 3.55
CA ASP A 392 -32.10 14.54 4.78
C ASP A 392 -31.12 13.92 5.81
N ARG A 393 -29.81 14.10 5.63
CA ARG A 393 -28.77 13.61 6.57
C ARG A 393 -28.07 14.75 7.30
N GLU A 394 -28.83 15.78 7.68
CA GLU A 394 -28.32 17.00 8.35
C GLU A 394 -28.10 16.86 9.88
N ASP A 395 -28.55 15.78 10.52
CA ASP A 395 -28.58 15.72 12.00
C ASP A 395 -27.34 15.11 12.70
N LEU A 396 -26.25 14.77 11.98
CA LEU A 396 -25.01 14.34 12.63
C LEU A 396 -23.95 15.45 12.60
N PRO A 397 -23.53 16.01 13.76
CA PRO A 397 -22.52 17.06 13.84
C PRO A 397 -21.16 16.48 13.44
N THR A 398 -20.87 16.54 12.14
CA THR A 398 -19.63 16.06 11.56
C THR A 398 -18.59 17.16 11.75
N LEU A 399 -17.86 17.07 12.86
CA LEU A 399 -16.73 17.92 13.23
C LEU A 399 -15.77 18.11 12.04
N VAL A 400 -15.62 19.37 11.62
CA VAL A 400 -14.49 19.94 10.86
C VAL A 400 -13.93 19.03 9.77
N ARG A 401 -14.67 18.88 8.66
CA ARG A 401 -14.09 18.39 7.40
C ARG A 401 -13.53 19.60 6.63
N PRO A 402 -12.21 19.67 6.32
CA PRO A 402 -11.64 20.77 5.55
C PRO A 402 -12.35 20.90 4.20
N SER A 403 -12.54 22.14 3.74
CA SER A 403 -13.30 22.51 2.54
C SER A 403 -12.93 21.62 1.34
N PRO A 404 -13.78 20.64 0.95
CA PRO A 404 -13.39 19.57 0.03
C PRO A 404 -13.64 19.92 -1.45
N SER A 405 -13.78 21.20 -1.82
CA SER A 405 -14.23 21.58 -3.16
C SER A 405 -13.16 21.39 -4.24
N LEU A 406 -11.94 21.89 -4.02
CA LEU A 406 -10.90 21.89 -5.06
C LEU A 406 -10.38 20.48 -5.35
N GLY A 407 -10.09 19.68 -4.32
CA GLY A 407 -9.61 18.30 -4.52
C GLY A 407 -10.63 17.40 -5.22
N ARG A 408 -11.93 17.59 -4.95
CA ARG A 408 -13.00 16.89 -5.67
C ARG A 408 -13.09 17.32 -7.13
N GLN A 409 -12.94 18.62 -7.40
CA GLN A 409 -12.97 19.15 -8.76
C GLN A 409 -11.79 18.65 -9.59
N LEU A 410 -10.57 18.71 -9.04
CA LEU A 410 -9.37 18.17 -9.70
C LEU A 410 -9.51 16.66 -9.96
N SER A 411 -10.01 15.90 -8.98
CA SER A 411 -10.26 14.47 -9.17
C SER A 411 -11.30 14.19 -10.25
N LEU A 412 -12.28 15.08 -10.47
CA LEU A 412 -13.25 14.93 -11.55
C LEU A 412 -12.61 15.23 -12.91
N ILE A 413 -11.83 16.31 -13.02
CA ILE A 413 -11.14 16.69 -14.26
C ILE A 413 -10.21 15.56 -14.73
N VAL A 414 -9.39 15.01 -13.82
CA VAL A 414 -8.49 13.90 -14.16
C VAL A 414 -9.27 12.70 -14.71
N ARG A 415 -10.45 12.38 -14.16
CA ARG A 415 -11.28 11.28 -14.66
C ARG A 415 -11.90 11.57 -16.02
N LEU A 416 -12.27 12.81 -16.30
CA LEU A 416 -12.81 13.20 -17.61
C LEU A 416 -11.74 13.09 -18.69
N VAL A 417 -10.50 13.51 -18.39
CA VAL A 417 -9.36 13.33 -19.28
C VAL A 417 -9.11 11.85 -19.56
N GLN A 418 -9.07 11.01 -18.51
CA GLN A 418 -8.91 9.56 -18.67
C GLN A 418 -10.06 8.90 -19.47
N LEU A 419 -11.29 9.36 -19.28
CA LEU A 419 -12.44 8.85 -20.05
C LEU A 419 -12.30 9.21 -21.53
N ALA A 420 -11.88 10.44 -21.82
CA ALA A 420 -11.69 10.90 -23.19
C ALA A 420 -10.50 10.21 -23.87
N GLU A 421 -9.41 9.95 -23.14
CA GLU A 421 -8.26 9.15 -23.60
C GLU A 421 -8.67 7.72 -23.95
N ALA A 422 -9.47 7.06 -23.08
CA ALA A 422 -10.01 5.74 -23.35
C ALA A 422 -10.89 5.72 -24.62
N LEU A 423 -11.76 6.72 -24.80
CA LEU A 423 -12.62 6.86 -25.97
C LEU A 423 -11.84 7.12 -27.25
N LEU A 424 -10.81 7.96 -27.19
CA LEU A 424 -9.94 8.29 -28.33
C LEU A 424 -9.18 7.05 -28.81
N THR A 425 -8.55 6.31 -27.88
CA THR A 425 -7.82 5.09 -28.19
C THR A 425 -8.77 4.01 -28.73
N LEU A 426 -9.97 3.89 -28.17
CA LEU A 426 -10.99 2.97 -28.68
C LEU A 426 -11.45 3.34 -30.10
N ALA A 427 -11.60 4.63 -30.39
CA ALA A 427 -11.95 5.11 -31.73
C ALA A 427 -10.86 4.75 -32.76
N ASN A 428 -9.58 4.92 -32.41
CA ASN A 428 -8.45 4.57 -33.28
C ASN A 428 -8.44 3.09 -33.66
N LEU A 429 -8.90 2.22 -32.75
CA LEU A 429 -8.98 0.77 -32.97
C LEU A 429 -10.30 0.32 -33.60
N THR A 430 -11.25 1.21 -33.89
CA THR A 430 -12.57 0.86 -34.42
C THR A 430 -12.58 0.83 -35.95
N VAL A 431 -12.98 -0.30 -36.53
CA VAL A 431 -13.02 -0.52 -37.99
C VAL A 431 -14.19 0.21 -38.65
N ASP A 432 -15.37 0.20 -38.02
CA ASP A 432 -16.56 0.88 -38.56
C ASP A 432 -16.42 2.40 -38.46
N GLU A 433 -16.48 3.08 -39.61
CA GLU A 433 -16.25 4.52 -39.71
C GLU A 433 -17.29 5.32 -38.93
N ASN A 434 -18.57 4.93 -38.96
CA ASN A 434 -19.62 5.66 -38.24
C ASN A 434 -19.45 5.55 -36.72
N ALA A 435 -19.18 4.35 -36.22
CA ALA A 435 -18.92 4.11 -34.80
C ALA A 435 -17.66 4.85 -34.33
N ARG A 436 -16.61 4.90 -35.17
CA ARG A 436 -15.39 5.65 -34.89
C ARG A 436 -15.66 7.16 -34.75
N GLU A 437 -16.39 7.76 -35.69
CA GLU A 437 -16.75 9.18 -35.61
C GLU A 437 -17.63 9.50 -34.39
N GLU A 438 -18.54 8.59 -34.00
CA GLU A 438 -19.33 8.73 -32.77
C GLU A 438 -18.43 8.76 -31.52
N LEU A 439 -17.44 7.86 -31.46
CA LEU A 439 -16.47 7.81 -30.35
C LEU A 439 -15.60 9.06 -30.27
N TYR A 440 -15.13 9.61 -31.41
CA TYR A 440 -14.38 10.87 -31.43
C TYR A 440 -15.22 12.06 -30.95
N ALA A 441 -16.45 12.21 -31.47
CA ALA A 441 -17.36 13.26 -31.03
C ALA A 441 -17.64 13.18 -29.52
N ARG A 442 -17.75 11.95 -29.01
CA ARG A 442 -17.92 11.69 -27.59
C ARG A 442 -16.67 12.05 -26.77
N ALA A 443 -15.48 11.66 -27.23
CA ALA A 443 -14.22 12.01 -26.58
C ALA A 443 -14.04 13.53 -26.46
N GLN A 444 -14.35 14.26 -27.53
CA GLN A 444 -14.32 15.74 -27.54
C GLN A 444 -15.29 16.35 -26.53
N THR A 445 -16.50 15.79 -26.42
CA THR A 445 -17.51 16.24 -25.46
C THR A 445 -17.04 16.03 -24.01
N GLU A 446 -16.39 14.90 -23.72
CA GLU A 446 -15.97 14.53 -22.36
C GLU A 446 -14.69 15.25 -21.91
N GLY A 447 -13.70 15.44 -22.79
CA GLY A 447 -12.46 16.16 -22.42
C GLY A 447 -12.58 17.68 -22.39
N GLY A 448 -13.68 18.23 -22.92
CA GLY A 448 -13.94 19.66 -22.99
C GLY A 448 -12.87 20.43 -23.76
N ASP A 449 -12.69 21.72 -23.42
CA ASP A 449 -11.75 22.61 -24.09
C ASP A 449 -10.28 22.15 -24.00
N THR A 450 -9.96 21.27 -23.04
CA THR A 450 -8.60 20.74 -22.85
C THR A 450 -8.15 19.88 -24.04
N LEU A 451 -9.06 19.12 -24.66
CA LEU A 451 -8.75 18.28 -25.83
C LEU A 451 -8.92 19.02 -27.17
N ALA A 452 -9.65 20.13 -27.19
CA ALA A 452 -9.92 20.87 -28.42
C ALA A 452 -8.66 21.46 -29.07
N LEU A 453 -7.53 21.51 -28.36
CA LEU A 453 -6.27 22.08 -28.84
C LEU A 453 -5.33 21.07 -29.53
N GLU A 454 -5.58 19.76 -29.43
CA GLU A 454 -4.70 18.75 -30.06
C GLU A 454 -5.24 18.17 -31.37
N LEU A 455 -6.53 18.36 -31.66
CA LEU A 455 -7.19 17.80 -32.86
C LEU A 455 -7.32 18.79 -34.02
N ASP A 456 -6.40 19.77 -34.14
CA ASP A 456 -6.39 20.67 -35.30
C ASP A 456 -6.37 19.83 -36.59
N PRO A 457 -7.36 20.01 -37.49
CA PRO A 457 -7.57 19.11 -38.60
C PRO A 457 -6.33 19.09 -39.49
N PRO A 458 -5.78 17.90 -39.82
CA PRO A 458 -4.68 17.82 -40.75
C PRO A 458 -5.13 18.45 -42.06
N SER A 459 -4.37 19.43 -42.52
CA SER A 459 -4.52 20.08 -43.82
C SER A 459 -4.51 19.03 -44.94
N THR A 460 -5.66 18.44 -45.26
CA THR A 460 -6.11 17.69 -46.46
C THR A 460 -5.11 16.84 -47.26
N ALA A 461 -3.99 16.42 -46.69
CA ALA A 461 -3.03 15.50 -47.30
C ALA A 461 -2.74 14.34 -46.34
N PHE A 462 -3.47 13.23 -46.48
CA PHE A 462 -3.10 11.94 -45.90
C PHE A 462 -2.02 11.25 -46.78
N PRO A 463 -1.18 10.33 -46.26
CA PRO A 463 -1.23 9.74 -44.91
C PRO A 463 0.11 9.76 -44.14
N ALA A 464 0.07 10.08 -42.84
CA ALA A 464 0.96 9.59 -41.76
C ALA A 464 0.70 10.42 -40.48
N ALA A 465 -0.39 10.12 -39.77
CA ALA A 465 -0.67 10.72 -38.47
C ALA A 465 -1.12 9.62 -37.51
N ILE A 466 -0.18 8.76 -37.11
CA ILE A 466 -0.37 7.77 -36.03
C ILE A 466 0.71 7.92 -34.93
N SER A 467 1.80 8.66 -35.19
CA SER A 467 3.02 8.57 -34.37
C SER A 467 3.09 9.46 -33.11
N SER A 468 1.99 9.78 -32.43
CA SER A 468 2.07 10.70 -31.26
C SER A 468 1.13 10.42 -30.07
N ILE A 469 0.40 9.30 -30.06
CA ILE A 469 -0.58 9.05 -28.98
C ILE A 469 0.08 8.38 -27.77
N GLY A 470 1.13 7.56 -27.95
CA GLY A 470 1.79 6.84 -26.86
C GLY A 470 2.59 7.66 -25.81
N THR A 471 2.58 9.00 -25.84
CA THR A 471 3.39 9.83 -24.89
C THR A 471 2.59 10.85 -24.08
N THR A 472 1.27 10.96 -24.28
CA THR A 472 0.41 11.94 -23.56
C THR A 472 0.26 11.61 -22.08
N ALA A 473 0.14 10.33 -21.69
CA ALA A 473 0.06 9.92 -20.30
C ALA A 473 1.30 10.32 -19.47
N ALA A 474 2.51 10.24 -20.05
CA ALA A 474 3.75 10.70 -19.41
C ALA A 474 3.83 12.23 -19.30
N LYS A 475 3.30 12.97 -20.27
CA LYS A 475 3.24 14.45 -20.25
C LYS A 475 2.19 14.97 -19.26
N LEU A 476 1.03 14.32 -19.13
CA LEU A 476 0.00 14.67 -18.16
C LEU A 476 0.36 14.25 -16.73
N ALA A 477 1.06 13.13 -16.53
CA ALA A 477 1.61 12.72 -15.24
C ALA A 477 2.71 13.68 -14.71
N ALA A 478 3.44 14.35 -15.60
CA ALA A 478 4.34 15.44 -15.22
C ALA A 478 3.59 16.72 -14.80
N CYS A 479 2.30 16.84 -15.14
CA CYS A 479 1.45 17.99 -14.84
C CYS A 479 0.56 17.78 -13.61
N THR A 480 0.54 16.57 -13.01
CA THR A 480 -0.19 16.25 -11.77
C THR A 480 0.68 16.30 -10.51
N THR A 481 1.93 16.75 -10.58
CA THR A 481 2.59 17.35 -9.41
C THR A 481 1.80 18.61 -9.02
N PRO A 482 1.52 18.86 -7.73
CA PRO A 482 0.74 20.03 -7.36
C PRO A 482 1.47 21.30 -7.81
N VAL A 483 0.95 21.96 -8.85
CA VAL A 483 1.29 23.35 -9.15
C VAL A 483 0.63 24.16 -8.05
N GLU A 484 1.43 24.50 -7.04
CA GLU A 484 1.02 25.42 -6.00
C GLU A 484 0.74 26.79 -6.63
N ALA A 485 -0.54 27.15 -6.64
CA ALA A 485 -0.97 28.52 -6.81
C ALA A 485 -0.48 29.34 -5.61
N SER A 486 0.63 30.04 -5.77
CA SER A 486 1.06 31.09 -4.85
C SER A 486 0.16 32.33 -5.01
N PRO A 487 -0.47 32.85 -3.95
CA PRO A 487 -0.97 34.21 -3.95
C PRO A 487 0.04 35.17 -3.29
N SER A 488 0.41 36.19 -4.07
CA SER A 488 0.70 37.56 -3.62
C SER A 488 2.05 37.89 -2.96
N LEU A 489 2.91 38.49 -3.77
CA LEU A 489 3.84 39.58 -3.42
C LEU A 489 3.11 40.77 -2.76
N LEU A 490 3.70 41.37 -1.71
CA LEU A 490 3.97 42.82 -1.62
C LEU A 490 4.72 43.22 -0.31
N PHE A 491 5.66 44.17 -0.48
CA PHE A 491 6.58 44.84 0.47
C PHE A 491 7.79 44.01 0.96
N ALA A 492 9.05 44.47 0.91
CA ALA A 492 9.57 45.83 0.85
C ALA A 492 10.91 45.91 0.08
N THR A 493 11.06 46.97 -0.70
CA THR A 493 12.33 47.48 -1.23
C THR A 493 13.11 48.20 -0.12
N GLY A 494 14.40 47.89 0.03
CA GLY A 494 15.26 48.60 0.98
C GLY A 494 16.72 48.12 0.99
N LEU A 495 17.53 48.70 0.10
CA LEU A 495 18.94 49.10 0.26
C LEU A 495 19.89 48.29 1.16
N LEU A 496 20.98 47.77 0.55
CA LEU A 496 22.41 47.89 0.94
C LEU A 496 23.22 47.01 -0.03
N SER A 497 23.86 47.58 -1.06
CA SER A 497 25.22 48.13 -1.07
C SER A 497 26.34 47.11 -0.79
N GLY A 498 27.03 46.71 -1.87
CA GLY A 498 28.49 46.63 -1.94
C GLY A 498 29.21 45.38 -1.41
N ALA A 499 29.74 44.55 -2.31
CA ALA A 499 31.09 43.98 -2.20
C ALA A 499 31.54 43.35 -3.54
N GLU A 500 32.81 43.57 -3.87
CA GLU A 500 33.53 43.29 -5.11
C GLU A 500 33.68 41.81 -5.51
N PRO A 501 33.99 41.51 -6.79
CA PRO A 501 34.39 40.18 -7.23
C PRO A 501 35.88 39.90 -6.95
N LEU A 502 36.15 38.87 -6.16
CA LEU A 502 37.49 38.30 -5.95
C LEU A 502 38.04 37.68 -7.25
N GLY A 503 39.26 38.07 -7.55
CA GLY A 503 39.98 37.80 -8.79
C GLY A 503 40.40 36.35 -9.01
N VAL A 504 40.44 36.02 -10.30
CA VAL A 504 41.07 34.86 -10.91
C VAL A 504 42.59 34.92 -10.70
N LYS A 505 43.14 34.02 -9.88
CA LYS A 505 44.57 33.70 -9.87
C LYS A 505 44.85 32.56 -10.85
N ARG A 506 45.44 32.91 -12.00
CA ARG A 506 46.23 31.99 -12.82
C ARG A 506 47.62 31.87 -12.20
N GLU A 507 48.05 30.65 -11.87
CA GLU A 507 49.46 30.33 -11.69
C GLU A 507 50.02 29.72 -12.99
N PRO A 508 51.28 30.05 -13.35
CA PRO A 508 51.98 29.40 -14.45
C PRO A 508 53.04 28.41 -13.97
N ARG A 509 53.25 27.40 -14.83
CA ARG A 509 54.33 26.39 -14.92
C ARG A 509 54.06 25.03 -14.30
#